data_AF-A0A330HI95-F1
#
_entry.id   AF-A0A330HI95-F1
#
_cell.length_a   1.000
_cell.length_b   1.000
_cell.length_c   1.000
_cell.angle_alpha   90.00
_cell.angle_beta   90.00
_cell.angle_gamma   90.00
#
_symmetry.space_group_name_H-M   'P 1'
#
loop_
_entity.id
_entity.type
_entity.pdbx_description
1 polymer ?
#
loop_
_entity_poly.entity_id
_entity_poly.type
_entity_poly.pdbx_seq_one_letter_code
_entity_poly.pdbx_strand_id
1 'polypeptide(L)'
;MGDSDPFTFDEVTGRRLWRDQDVERPVYTDPQTLAAEISRRDAKIIGIDGHHGSGKSFLSRQLGMALNAQVLELDRFLIKENAGAYLPNLDLRKLAKTARAFRVPSIVEGVCLLAALEGAALKADVLVYVRSLSANSGHLWHEEDFHGSRGKYLDLPLDSEIRAYNWKYQPLVQANYFFDRIEQ
;
A
#
# COMPACT_ATOMS: atom_id res chain seq x y z
N MET A 1 -30.64 -2.41 -2.46
CA MET A 1 -29.92 -3.69 -2.64
C MET A 1 -28.72 -3.63 -1.72
N GLY A 2 -28.64 -4.53 -0.75
CA GLY A 2 -27.88 -4.34 0.48
C GLY A 2 -26.37 -4.36 0.30
N ASP A 3 -25.70 -3.27 0.67
CA ASP A 3 -24.28 -3.29 1.02
C ASP A 3 -24.16 -4.08 2.32
N SER A 4 -23.71 -5.33 2.20
CA SER A 4 -23.31 -6.10 3.36
C SER A 4 -22.08 -5.45 3.98
N ASP A 5 -22.19 -5.05 5.25
CA ASP A 5 -21.08 -4.58 6.07
C ASP A 5 -19.85 -5.50 5.86
N PRO A 6 -18.73 -5.00 5.30
CA PRO A 6 -17.57 -5.84 5.01
C PRO A 6 -16.83 -6.26 6.29
N PHE A 7 -17.35 -5.82 7.44
CA PHE A 7 -16.83 -6.13 8.74
C PHE A 7 -17.63 -7.28 9.41
N THR A 8 -16.92 -8.19 10.06
CA THR A 8 -17.42 -9.06 11.12
C THR A 8 -17.05 -8.46 12.46
N PHE A 9 -17.93 -8.61 13.45
CA PHE A 9 -17.62 -8.21 14.81
C PHE A 9 -17.09 -9.44 15.56
N ASP A 10 -15.87 -9.34 16.08
CA ASP A 10 -15.31 -10.32 17.01
C ASP A 10 -15.84 -10.00 18.42
N GLU A 11 -16.77 -10.82 18.90
CA GLU A 11 -17.37 -10.67 20.23
C GLU A 11 -16.39 -10.94 21.38
N VAL A 12 -15.27 -11.63 21.14
CA VAL A 12 -14.26 -11.96 22.15
C VAL A 12 -13.29 -10.80 22.35
N THR A 13 -12.85 -10.19 21.26
CA THR A 13 -11.90 -9.05 21.33
C THR A 13 -12.58 -7.68 21.24
N GLY A 14 -13.86 -7.63 20.90
CA GLY A 14 -14.64 -6.41 20.69
C GLY A 14 -14.25 -5.65 19.40
N ARG A 15 -13.59 -6.32 18.45
CA ARG A 15 -13.01 -5.69 17.25
C ARG A 15 -13.89 -5.87 16.01
N ARG A 16 -13.83 -4.90 15.09
CA ARG A 16 -14.36 -5.05 13.73
C ARG A 16 -13.27 -5.62 12.82
N LEU A 17 -13.43 -6.87 12.43
CA LEU A 17 -12.55 -7.59 11.51
C LEU A 17 -13.08 -7.47 10.09
N TRP A 18 -12.23 -7.47 9.07
CA TRP A 18 -12.71 -7.62 7.70
C TRP A 18 -13.13 -9.08 7.46
N ARG A 19 -14.28 -9.32 6.82
CA ARG A 19 -14.82 -10.67 6.56
C ARG A 19 -13.87 -11.63 5.85
N ASP A 20 -12.91 -11.10 5.08
CA ASP A 20 -11.96 -11.87 4.26
C ASP A 20 -10.54 -11.95 4.85
N GLN A 21 -10.34 -11.65 6.14
CA GLN A 21 -9.01 -11.79 6.78
C GLN A 21 -8.50 -13.24 6.83
N ASP A 22 -9.35 -14.25 6.60
CA ASP A 22 -9.00 -15.67 6.69
C ASP A 22 -8.38 -16.28 5.41
N VAL A 23 -8.13 -15.47 4.37
CA VAL A 23 -7.29 -15.95 3.26
C VAL A 23 -5.84 -15.86 3.72
N GLU A 24 -5.23 -17.00 4.10
CA GLU A 24 -3.79 -17.09 4.32
C GLU A 24 -3.05 -16.59 3.08
N ARG A 25 -2.58 -15.35 3.14
CA ARG A 25 -1.74 -14.77 2.10
C ARG A 25 -0.29 -14.87 2.51
N PRO A 26 0.63 -15.15 1.58
CA PRO A 26 2.03 -15.27 1.92
C PRO A 26 2.55 -13.96 2.52
N VAL A 27 3.19 -14.10 3.68
CA VAL A 27 3.83 -13.02 4.43
C VAL A 27 5.34 -13.18 4.30
N TYR A 28 6.05 -12.09 4.03
CA TYR A 28 7.49 -12.07 3.92
C TYR A 28 8.09 -11.02 4.84
N THR A 29 9.28 -11.30 5.37
CA THR A 29 10.11 -10.35 6.13
C THR A 29 11.43 -10.06 5.42
N ASP A 30 11.79 -10.86 4.42
CA ASP A 30 13.00 -10.73 3.62
C ASP A 30 12.70 -10.27 2.18
N PRO A 31 13.24 -9.12 1.73
CA PRO A 31 13.00 -8.62 0.38
C PRO A 31 13.44 -9.55 -0.74
N GLN A 32 14.50 -10.35 -0.54
CA GLN A 32 15.02 -11.24 -1.60
C GLN A 32 14.08 -12.40 -1.86
N THR A 33 13.54 -12.99 -0.79
CA THR A 33 12.53 -14.06 -0.87
C THR A 33 11.27 -13.53 -1.55
N LEU A 34 10.79 -12.35 -1.18
CA LEU A 34 9.65 -11.72 -1.86
C LEU A 34 9.94 -11.43 -3.35
N ALA A 35 11.14 -10.93 -3.68
CA ALA A 35 11.54 -10.69 -5.07
C ALA A 35 11.50 -11.98 -5.90
N ALA A 36 12.01 -13.09 -5.36
CA ALA A 36 11.98 -14.38 -6.05
C ALA A 36 10.53 -14.80 -6.38
N GLU A 37 9.60 -14.61 -5.46
CA GLU A 37 8.18 -14.95 -5.68
C GLU A 37 7.50 -14.04 -6.69
N ILE A 38 7.79 -12.73 -6.64
CA ILE A 38 7.30 -11.77 -7.64
C ILE A 38 7.84 -12.12 -9.05
N SER A 39 9.12 -12.49 -9.15
CA SER A 39 9.76 -12.79 -10.44
C SER A 39 9.09 -13.94 -11.20
N ARG A 40 8.51 -14.91 -10.49
CA ARG A 40 7.79 -16.05 -11.08
C ARG A 40 6.48 -15.67 -11.77
N ARG A 41 5.97 -14.45 -11.53
CA ARG A 41 4.70 -13.96 -12.09
C ARG A 41 4.86 -13.14 -13.37
N ASP A 42 6.09 -12.89 -13.84
CA ASP A 42 6.39 -11.96 -14.97
C ASP A 42 5.67 -10.60 -14.87
N ALA A 43 5.55 -10.07 -13.65
CA ALA A 43 4.86 -8.82 -13.37
C ALA A 43 5.54 -7.63 -14.08
N LYS A 44 4.76 -6.78 -14.76
CA LYS A 44 5.24 -5.55 -15.40
C LYS A 44 5.05 -4.34 -14.50
N ILE A 45 3.95 -4.30 -13.75
CA ILE A 45 3.67 -3.26 -12.75
C ILE A 45 3.50 -3.93 -11.38
N ILE A 46 4.39 -3.60 -10.46
CA ILE A 46 4.35 -4.04 -9.07
C ILE A 46 3.92 -2.85 -8.21
N GLY A 47 2.81 -3.00 -7.52
CA GLY A 47 2.32 -2.00 -6.57
C GLY A 47 2.86 -2.26 -5.17
N ILE A 48 3.37 -1.23 -4.49
CA ILE A 48 3.74 -1.29 -3.08
C ILE A 48 2.95 -0.25 -2.30
N ASP A 49 2.00 -0.74 -1.51
CA ASP A 49 1.10 0.05 -0.67
C ASP A 49 1.39 -0.17 0.82
N GLY A 50 0.77 0.63 1.67
CA GLY A 50 0.98 0.62 3.11
C GLY A 50 0.88 2.00 3.73
N HIS A 51 0.70 2.04 5.04
CA HIS A 51 0.60 3.30 5.79
C HIS A 51 1.87 4.18 5.69
N HIS A 52 1.74 5.47 5.96
CA HIS A 52 2.91 6.36 6.04
C HIS A 52 3.93 5.81 7.05
N GLY A 53 5.22 5.92 6.75
CA GLY A 53 6.27 5.40 7.64
C GLY A 53 6.45 3.88 7.70
N SER A 54 5.60 3.07 7.05
CA SER A 54 5.69 1.58 7.13
C SER A 54 6.93 0.95 6.51
N GLY A 55 7.72 1.73 5.75
CA GLY A 55 8.95 1.25 5.11
C GLY A 55 8.81 0.87 3.64
N LYS A 56 7.71 1.27 2.98
CA LYS A 56 7.53 1.10 1.51
C LYS A 56 8.77 1.48 0.71
N SER A 57 9.31 2.69 0.93
CA SER A 57 10.49 3.21 0.23
C SER A 57 11.76 2.41 0.44
N PHE A 58 11.87 1.72 1.58
CA PHE A 58 12.95 0.76 1.78
C PHE A 58 12.71 -0.49 0.92
N LEU A 59 11.52 -1.09 1.01
CA LEU A 59 11.17 -2.30 0.29
C LEU A 59 11.25 -2.11 -1.23
N SER A 60 10.70 -1.02 -1.78
CA SER A 60 10.71 -0.74 -3.21
C SER A 60 12.11 -0.63 -3.78
N ARG A 61 13.06 -0.04 -3.05
CA ARG A 61 14.47 0.03 -3.47
C ARG A 61 15.11 -1.35 -3.47
N GLN A 62 14.87 -2.15 -2.44
CA GLN A 62 15.40 -3.53 -2.37
C GLN A 62 14.86 -4.39 -3.52
N LEU A 63 13.53 -4.35 -3.74
CA LEU A 63 12.89 -5.06 -4.86
C LEU A 63 13.33 -4.51 -6.22
N GLY A 64 13.53 -3.19 -6.34
CA GLY A 64 14.02 -2.55 -7.56
C GLY A 64 15.39 -3.08 -7.98
N MET A 65 16.31 -3.21 -7.02
CA MET A 65 17.63 -3.82 -7.28
C MET A 65 17.51 -5.30 -7.62
N ALA A 66 16.74 -6.08 -6.86
CA ALA A 66 16.62 -7.52 -7.05
C ALA A 66 15.93 -7.92 -8.37
N LEU A 67 14.95 -7.12 -8.81
CA LEU A 67 14.15 -7.38 -10.01
C LEU A 67 14.62 -6.60 -11.24
N ASN A 68 15.68 -5.80 -11.11
CA ASN A 68 16.11 -4.84 -12.14
C ASN A 68 14.93 -3.95 -12.60
N ALA A 69 14.13 -3.49 -11.63
CA ALA A 69 12.90 -2.74 -11.85
C ALA A 69 13.10 -1.24 -11.57
N GLN A 70 12.33 -0.40 -12.27
CA GLN A 70 12.34 1.04 -12.06
C GLN A 70 11.38 1.43 -10.96
N VAL A 71 11.83 2.22 -9.99
CA VAL A 71 11.02 2.64 -8.84
C VAL A 71 10.39 4.00 -9.10
N LEU A 72 9.07 4.07 -9.01
CA LEU A 72 8.23 5.25 -9.17
C LEU A 72 7.55 5.58 -7.85
N GLU A 73 8.17 6.49 -7.10
CA GLU A 73 7.63 7.06 -5.87
C GLU A 73 6.54 8.08 -6.24
N LEU A 74 5.28 7.84 -5.86
CA LEU A 74 4.15 8.71 -6.19
C LEU A 74 4.38 10.17 -5.79
N ASP A 75 5.07 10.40 -4.67
CA ASP A 75 5.40 11.73 -4.16
C ASP A 75 6.23 12.57 -5.15
N ARG A 76 6.98 11.93 -6.07
CA ARG A 76 7.73 12.62 -7.14
C ARG A 76 6.87 13.10 -8.30
N PHE A 77 5.60 12.71 -8.33
CA PHE A 77 4.62 13.13 -9.30
C PHE A 77 3.67 14.20 -8.75
N LEU A 78 3.88 14.69 -7.52
CA LEU A 78 3.09 15.79 -6.96
C LEU A 78 3.33 17.10 -7.72
N ILE A 79 2.24 17.74 -8.11
CA ILE A 79 2.19 19.09 -8.67
C ILE A 79 2.25 20.06 -7.50
N LYS A 80 3.40 20.72 -7.32
CA LYS A 80 3.74 21.53 -6.13
C LYS A 80 2.87 22.79 -5.94
N GLU A 81 2.03 23.13 -6.91
CA GLU A 81 1.30 24.40 -6.96
C GLU A 81 -0.03 24.38 -6.18
N ASN A 82 -0.48 23.20 -5.75
CA ASN A 82 -1.77 23.03 -5.06
C ASN A 82 -1.56 22.47 -3.65
N ALA A 83 -1.62 23.33 -2.64
CA ALA A 83 -1.66 22.90 -1.24
C ALA A 83 -3.12 22.63 -0.84
N GLY A 84 -3.50 21.38 -0.61
CA GLY A 84 -4.83 21.08 -0.06
C GLY A 84 -5.29 19.64 -0.13
N ALA A 85 -4.77 18.84 -1.07
CA ALA A 85 -5.10 17.42 -1.21
C ALA A 85 -3.93 16.60 -1.81
N TYR A 86 -3.89 15.29 -1.62
CA TYR A 86 -2.81 14.45 -2.18
C TYR A 86 -3.18 13.89 -3.56
N LEU A 87 -4.27 13.13 -3.65
CA LEU A 87 -4.66 12.46 -4.89
C LEU A 87 -4.92 13.41 -6.06
N PRO A 88 -5.64 14.54 -5.89
CA PRO A 88 -5.88 15.50 -6.97
C PRO A 88 -4.61 16.16 -7.51
N ASN A 89 -3.53 16.13 -6.73
CA ASN A 89 -2.27 16.79 -7.06
C ASN A 89 -1.22 15.85 -7.62
N LEU A 90 -1.55 14.58 -7.85
CA LEU A 90 -0.69 13.69 -8.61
C LEU A 90 -0.81 13.99 -10.12
N ASP A 91 0.32 14.16 -10.79
CA ASP A 91 0.40 14.18 -12.24
C ASP A 91 0.27 12.75 -12.81
N LEU A 92 -0.97 12.28 -12.87
CA LEU A 92 -1.31 10.92 -13.31
C LEU A 92 -0.94 10.67 -14.77
N ARG A 93 -0.93 11.74 -15.60
CA ARG A 93 -0.50 11.64 -17.00
C ARG A 93 1.00 11.37 -17.08
N LYS A 94 1.81 12.10 -16.30
CA LYS A 94 3.25 11.89 -16.21
C LYS A 94 3.57 10.53 -15.59
N LEU A 95 2.85 10.10 -14.56
CA LEU A 95 2.98 8.75 -13.99
C LEU A 95 2.76 7.68 -15.06
N ALA A 96 1.62 7.73 -15.76
CA ALA A 96 1.27 6.77 -16.80
C ALA A 96 2.29 6.74 -17.95
N LYS A 97 2.72 7.91 -18.41
CA LYS A 97 3.74 8.04 -19.47
C LYS A 97 5.08 7.44 -19.02
N THR A 98 5.50 7.72 -17.79
CA THR A 98 6.78 7.25 -17.26
C THR A 98 6.77 5.74 -17.08
N ALA A 99 5.72 5.17 -16.46
CA ALA A 99 5.58 3.74 -16.29
C ALA A 99 5.58 2.98 -17.63
N ARG A 100 4.89 3.49 -18.65
CA ARG A 100 4.84 2.87 -19.99
C ARG A 100 6.13 3.03 -20.81
N ALA A 101 7.02 3.95 -20.44
CA ALA A 101 8.26 4.19 -21.18
C ALA A 101 9.35 3.16 -20.84
N PHE A 102 9.26 2.49 -19.69
CA PHE A 102 10.25 1.51 -19.28
C PHE A 102 10.07 0.19 -20.02
N ARG A 103 11.21 -0.43 -20.36
CA ARG A 103 11.28 -1.78 -20.95
C ARG A 103 11.49 -2.88 -19.90
N VAL A 104 11.68 -2.49 -18.65
CA VAL A 104 11.81 -3.35 -17.48
C VAL A 104 10.58 -3.16 -16.59
N PRO A 105 10.30 -4.07 -15.64
CA PRO A 105 9.22 -3.89 -14.69
C PRO A 105 9.31 -2.56 -13.96
N SER A 106 8.15 -2.01 -13.59
CA SER A 106 8.05 -0.79 -12.79
C SER A 106 7.46 -1.13 -11.42
N ILE A 107 8.07 -0.63 -10.36
CA ILE A 107 7.53 -0.64 -9.01
C ILE A 107 6.92 0.74 -8.77
N VAL A 108 5.62 0.80 -8.49
CA VAL A 108 4.93 2.04 -8.10
C VAL A 108 4.65 1.97 -6.62
N GLU A 109 5.16 2.95 -5.87
CA GLU A 109 4.96 3.03 -4.42
C GLU A 109 4.34 4.35 -3.97
N GLY A 110 3.53 4.29 -2.93
CA GLY A 110 3.01 5.48 -2.28
C GLY A 110 1.80 5.18 -1.41
N VAL A 111 1.27 6.21 -0.76
CA VAL A 111 -0.05 6.13 -0.13
C VAL A 111 -1.14 6.28 -1.20
N CYS A 112 -2.31 5.70 -0.96
CA CYS A 112 -3.43 5.75 -1.89
C CYS A 112 -3.09 5.17 -3.28
N LEU A 113 -2.20 4.17 -3.34
CA LEU A 113 -1.61 3.66 -4.57
C LEU A 113 -2.68 3.20 -5.58
N LEU A 114 -3.66 2.42 -5.12
CA LEU A 114 -4.69 1.89 -6.03
C LEU A 114 -5.51 2.99 -6.70
N ALA A 115 -5.77 4.11 -6.00
CA ALA A 115 -6.45 5.26 -6.58
C ALA A 115 -5.58 5.97 -7.62
N ALA A 116 -4.28 6.11 -7.35
CA ALA A 116 -3.33 6.68 -8.30
C ALA A 116 -3.19 5.82 -9.56
N LEU A 117 -3.12 4.49 -9.43
CA LEU A 117 -3.06 3.56 -10.55
C LEU A 117 -4.34 3.61 -11.39
N GLU A 118 -5.51 3.58 -10.74
CA GLU A 118 -6.81 3.70 -11.42
C GLU A 118 -6.88 5.01 -12.24
N GLY A 119 -6.56 6.14 -11.62
CA GLY A 119 -6.60 7.44 -12.30
C GLY A 119 -5.53 7.59 -13.39
N ALA A 120 -4.44 6.83 -13.34
CA ALA A 120 -3.43 6.74 -14.40
C ALA A 120 -3.78 5.75 -15.51
N ALA A 121 -4.92 5.04 -15.41
CA ALA A 121 -5.29 3.91 -16.25
C ALA A 121 -4.17 2.87 -16.32
N LEU A 122 -3.62 2.54 -15.14
CA LEU A 122 -2.65 1.48 -14.91
C LEU A 122 -3.27 0.43 -13.98
N LYS A 123 -2.76 -0.79 -14.05
CA LYS A 123 -3.14 -1.88 -13.14
C LYS A 123 -1.86 -2.55 -12.63
N ALA A 124 -1.80 -2.81 -11.34
CA ALA A 124 -0.75 -3.64 -10.77
C ALA A 124 -1.01 -5.11 -11.10
N ASP A 125 0.01 -5.81 -11.58
CA ASP A 125 0.00 -7.26 -11.78
C ASP A 125 0.21 -7.98 -10.44
N VAL A 126 0.98 -7.35 -9.55
CA VAL A 126 1.21 -7.78 -8.17
C VAL A 126 1.07 -6.58 -7.25
N LEU A 127 0.30 -6.73 -6.18
CA LEU A 127 0.17 -5.77 -5.09
C LEU A 127 0.83 -6.32 -3.82
N VAL A 128 1.75 -5.56 -3.25
CA VAL A 128 2.38 -5.84 -1.95
C VAL A 128 1.88 -4.81 -0.96
N TYR A 129 1.42 -5.26 0.21
CA TYR A 129 1.06 -4.37 1.31
C TYR A 129 2.09 -4.45 2.43
N VAL A 130 2.66 -3.31 2.80
CA VAL A 130 3.72 -3.21 3.81
C VAL A 130 3.13 -2.87 5.17
N ARG A 131 3.41 -3.73 6.15
CA ARG A 131 3.03 -3.58 7.56
C ARG A 131 4.28 -3.27 8.40
N SER A 132 4.16 -2.31 9.32
CA SER A 132 5.17 -2.11 10.36
C SER A 132 4.72 -2.85 11.60
N LEU A 133 5.59 -3.69 12.16
CA LEU A 133 5.36 -4.43 13.39
C LEU A 133 6.33 -3.92 14.44
N SER A 134 5.80 -3.47 15.59
CA SER A 134 6.65 -3.11 16.73
C SER A 134 7.11 -4.37 17.45
N ALA A 135 8.43 -4.52 17.65
CA ALA A 135 8.96 -5.62 18.46
C ALA A 135 8.48 -5.55 19.92
N ASN A 136 8.21 -4.34 20.42
CA ASN A 136 7.83 -4.10 21.81
C ASN A 136 6.38 -4.47 22.14
N SER A 137 5.51 -4.61 21.13
CA SER A 137 4.13 -5.06 21.30
C SER A 137 3.93 -6.53 20.94
N GLY A 138 5.01 -7.33 20.87
CA GLY A 138 4.92 -8.76 20.56
C GLY A 138 4.58 -9.02 19.09
N HIS A 139 5.10 -8.20 18.16
CA HIS A 139 4.81 -8.28 16.73
C HIS A 139 3.34 -8.04 16.36
N LEU A 140 2.57 -7.40 17.25
CA LEU A 140 1.20 -7.03 16.93
C LEU A 140 1.20 -5.90 15.89
N TRP A 141 0.55 -6.16 14.76
CA TRP A 141 0.14 -5.08 13.87
C TRP A 141 -0.96 -4.29 14.58
N HIS A 142 -0.76 -3.00 14.79
CA HIS A 142 -1.79 -2.15 15.37
C HIS A 142 -2.86 -1.86 14.32
N GLU A 143 -3.86 -2.74 14.21
CA GLU A 143 -5.13 -2.45 13.50
C GLU A 143 -5.76 -1.14 13.98
N GLU A 144 -5.50 -0.75 15.23
CA GLU A 144 -5.98 0.50 15.84
C GLU A 144 -5.42 1.77 15.18
N ASP A 145 -4.30 1.70 14.44
CA ASP A 145 -3.83 2.83 13.63
C ASP A 145 -4.65 3.02 12.35
N PHE A 146 -5.44 2.03 11.96
CA PHE A 146 -6.38 2.13 10.83
C PHE A 146 -7.66 2.90 11.20
N HIS A 147 -8.04 2.88 12.49
CA HIS A 147 -9.30 3.45 12.98
C HIS A 147 -9.14 4.67 13.89
N GLY A 148 -7.97 5.30 13.86
CA GLY A 148 -7.73 6.54 14.58
C GLY A 148 -7.17 6.25 15.96
N SER A 149 -5.84 6.12 16.00
CA SER A 149 -5.12 6.63 17.15
C SER A 149 -5.56 8.10 17.32
N ARG A 150 -6.21 8.41 18.45
CA ARG A 150 -6.45 9.76 18.99
C ARG A 150 -5.11 10.48 19.31
N GLY A 151 -4.05 10.17 18.57
CA GLY A 151 -2.68 10.60 18.78
C GLY A 151 -2.26 11.60 17.69
N LYS A 152 -2.28 12.88 18.06
CA LYS A 152 -1.48 14.00 17.50
C LYS A 152 -1.62 14.39 16.02
N TYR A 153 -2.36 13.65 15.17
CA TYR A 153 -2.55 14.00 13.75
C TYR A 153 -4.00 14.35 13.38
N LEU A 154 -4.83 14.75 14.34
CA LEU A 154 -6.10 15.42 14.04
C LEU A 154 -5.79 16.79 13.43
N ASP A 155 -5.85 16.90 12.09
CA ASP A 155 -6.28 18.07 11.28
C ASP A 155 -5.59 18.21 9.90
N LEU A 156 -4.92 17.18 9.36
CA LEU A 156 -4.36 17.25 8.00
C LEU A 156 -5.31 16.64 6.94
N PRO A 157 -5.55 17.32 5.79
CA PRO A 157 -6.43 16.82 4.71
C PRO A 157 -6.09 15.40 4.21
N LEU A 158 -4.81 15.02 4.31
CA LEU A 158 -4.31 13.72 3.89
C LEU A 158 -4.94 12.54 4.67
N ASP A 159 -5.27 12.71 5.95
CA ASP A 159 -5.83 11.62 6.76
C ASP A 159 -7.26 11.29 6.36
N SER A 160 -8.06 12.30 6.02
CA SER A 160 -9.40 12.08 5.46
C SER A 160 -9.35 11.39 4.10
N GLU A 161 -8.39 11.75 3.25
CA GLU A 161 -8.19 11.08 1.97
C GLU A 161 -7.76 9.62 2.15
N ILE A 162 -6.83 9.34 3.06
CA ILE A 162 -6.37 7.98 3.35
C ILE A 162 -7.53 7.13 3.90
N ARG A 163 -8.39 7.68 4.76
CA ARG A 163 -9.58 6.96 5.25
C ARG A 163 -10.57 6.65 4.12
N ALA A 164 -10.92 7.64 3.30
CA ALA A 164 -11.81 7.45 2.15
C ALA A 164 -11.23 6.45 1.14
N TYR A 165 -9.92 6.52 0.93
CA TYR A 165 -9.16 5.58 0.10
C TYR A 165 -9.25 4.15 0.63
N ASN A 166 -8.94 3.93 1.91
CA ASN A 166 -8.98 2.59 2.48
C ASN A 166 -10.39 1.99 2.49
N TRP A 167 -11.41 2.80 2.73
CA TRP A 167 -12.81 2.37 2.63
C TRP A 167 -13.17 1.91 1.21
N LYS A 168 -12.84 2.72 0.20
CA LYS A 168 -13.19 2.45 -1.21
C LYS A 168 -12.37 1.34 -1.83
N TYR A 169 -11.05 1.35 -1.65
CA TYR A 169 -10.12 0.49 -2.37
C TYR A 169 -9.64 -0.70 -1.56
N GLN A 170 -9.75 -0.70 -0.24
CA GLN A 170 -9.42 -1.86 0.60
C GLN A 170 -8.06 -2.50 0.25
N PRO A 171 -6.95 -1.74 0.26
CA PRO A 171 -5.64 -2.20 -0.25
C PRO A 171 -5.13 -3.47 0.44
N LEU A 172 -5.41 -3.62 1.74
CA LEU A 172 -5.13 -4.85 2.51
C LEU A 172 -5.81 -6.06 1.87
N VAL A 173 -7.09 -5.93 1.53
CA VAL A 173 -7.90 -6.99 0.90
C VAL A 173 -7.47 -7.23 -0.55
N GLN A 174 -6.89 -6.27 -1.24
CA GLN A 174 -6.41 -6.48 -2.61
C GLN A 174 -4.98 -7.03 -2.71
N ALA A 175 -4.21 -7.00 -1.62
CA ALA A 175 -2.80 -7.39 -1.63
C ALA A 175 -2.58 -8.85 -2.02
N ASN A 176 -1.64 -9.13 -2.92
CA ASN A 176 -1.21 -10.50 -3.21
C ASN A 176 -0.25 -11.03 -2.15
N TYR A 177 0.58 -10.14 -1.60
CA TYR A 177 1.60 -10.45 -0.61
C TYR A 177 1.62 -9.41 0.51
N PHE A 178 1.94 -9.86 1.72
CA PHE A 178 2.26 -8.97 2.83
C PHE A 178 3.77 -8.92 3.05
N PHE A 179 4.27 -7.73 3.37
CA PHE A 179 5.64 -7.56 3.81
C PHE A 179 5.66 -6.95 5.21
N ASP A 180 6.25 -7.68 6.16
CA ASP A 180 6.34 -7.28 7.56
C ASP A 180 7.72 -6.69 7.85
N ARG A 181 7.74 -5.40 8.12
CA ARG A 181 8.91 -4.73 8.66
C ARG A 181 8.88 -4.83 10.17
N ILE A 182 9.83 -5.57 10.74
CA ILE A 182 10.02 -5.65 12.19
C ILE A 182 10.87 -4.45 12.62
N GLU A 183 10.29 -3.54 13.39
CA GLU A 183 11.03 -2.44 14.02
C GLU A 183 11.87 -2.99 15.18
N GLN A 184 13.17 -2.68 15.17
CA GLN A 184 14.11 -3.01 16.25
C GLN A 184 14.21 -1.86 17.25
#